data_AF-A0A7V5BG44-F1
#
_entry.id   AF-A0A7V5BG44-F1
#
_cell.length_a   1.000
_cell.length_b   1.000
_cell.length_c   1.000
_cell.angle_alpha   90.00
_cell.angle_beta   90.00
_cell.angle_gamma   90.00
#
_symmetry.space_group_name_H-M   'P 1'
#
loop_
_entity.id
_entity.type
_entity.pdbx_description
1 polymer ?
#
loop_
_entity_poly.entity_id
_entity_poly.type
_entity_poly.pdbx_seq_one_letter_code
_entity_poly.pdbx_strand_id
1 'polypeptide(L)'
;MRVIHLILWFSMVGLVSCQKKPDFSLTENDLKMVDVLVDIYTADAALRDYRDLHLKDSLKQAYFEQLYQIHQVDADWVSAERKRLESDPVRMDSVYTRALSAIEQLKSAGKRK
;
A
#
# COMPACT_ATOMS: atom_id res chain seq x y z
N MET A 1 -1.03 45.12 13.49
CA MET A 1 -1.86 43.89 13.44
C MET A 1 -2.26 43.44 12.03
N ARG A 2 -2.40 44.32 11.03
CA ARG A 2 -2.78 43.93 9.64
C ARG A 2 -1.72 43.09 8.89
N VAL A 3 -0.43 43.30 9.17
CA VAL A 3 0.69 42.60 8.51
C VAL A 3 0.83 41.15 8.98
N ILE A 4 0.50 40.86 10.25
CA ILE A 4 0.58 39.51 10.83
C ILE A 4 -0.50 38.60 10.20
N HIS A 5 -1.69 39.13 9.91
CA HIS A 5 -2.72 38.38 9.19
C HIS A 5 -2.35 38.06 7.74
N LEU A 6 -1.59 38.94 7.05
CA LEU A 6 -1.12 38.69 5.69
C LEU A 6 -0.07 37.57 5.63
N ILE A 7 0.84 37.51 6.61
CA ILE A 7 1.84 36.44 6.70
C ILE A 7 1.18 35.08 7.04
N LEU A 8 0.17 35.10 7.92
CA LEU A 8 -0.58 33.89 8.28
C LEU A 8 -1.38 33.33 7.09
N TRP A 9 -1.94 34.21 6.24
CA TRP A 9 -2.70 33.81 5.06
C TRP A 9 -1.80 33.28 3.94
N PHE A 10 -0.60 33.85 3.77
CA PHE A 10 0.38 33.38 2.78
C PHE A 10 0.98 32.00 3.14
N SER A 11 1.14 31.71 4.44
CA SER A 11 1.62 30.41 4.93
C SER A 11 0.66 29.25 4.62
N MET A 12 -0.65 29.53 4.55
CA MET A 12 -1.68 28.50 4.37
C MET A 12 -1.84 28.03 2.91
N VAL A 13 -1.31 28.76 1.92
CA VAL A 13 -1.46 28.44 0.49
C VAL A 13 -0.35 27.51 -0.03
N GLY A 14 0.74 27.31 0.74
CA GLY A 14 1.89 26.51 0.31
C GLY A 14 1.72 24.98 0.35
N LEU A 15 0.66 24.47 0.99
CA LEU A 15 0.49 23.03 1.23
C LEU A 15 -0.40 22.31 0.18
N VAL A 16 -0.92 23.02 -0.82
CA VAL A 16 -1.74 22.42 -1.89
C VAL A 16 -0.93 22.28 -3.17
N SER A 17 0.27 21.70 -3.08
CA SER A 17 0.96 21.20 -4.28
C SER A 17 0.61 19.73 -4.45
N CYS A 18 -0.59 19.48 -4.97
CA CYS A 18 -0.98 18.16 -5.44
C CYS A 18 -0.29 17.96 -6.80
N GLN A 19 0.99 17.59 -6.78
CA GLN A 19 1.68 17.22 -8.00
C GLN A 19 0.98 15.98 -8.57
N LYS A 20 0.53 16.10 -9.81
CA LYS A 20 0.02 14.96 -10.59
C LYS A 20 1.13 13.90 -10.57
N LYS A 21 0.87 12.76 -9.92
CA LYS A 21 1.87 11.71 -9.75
C LYS A 21 2.43 11.38 -11.14
N PRO A 22 3.76 11.41 -11.34
CA PRO A 22 4.35 11.05 -12.61
C PRO A 22 3.87 9.65 -12.98
N ASP A 23 3.36 9.52 -14.21
CA ASP A 23 2.94 8.25 -14.79
C ASP A 23 4.20 7.47 -15.17
N PHE A 24 4.87 6.92 -14.15
CA PHE A 24 5.91 5.94 -14.37
C PHE A 24 5.22 4.65 -14.77
N SER A 25 5.53 4.14 -15.97
CA SER A 25 5.08 2.82 -16.38
C SER A 25 5.57 1.80 -15.36
N LEU A 26 4.65 1.28 -14.54
CA LEU A 26 4.94 0.19 -13.64
C LEU A 26 5.43 -1.01 -14.46
N THR A 27 6.55 -1.57 -14.07
CA THR A 27 7.07 -2.82 -14.62
C THR A 27 6.21 -4.00 -14.17
N GLU A 28 6.40 -5.15 -14.81
CA GLU A 28 5.73 -6.39 -14.42
C GLU A 28 5.98 -6.76 -12.95
N ASN A 29 7.20 -6.56 -12.44
CA ASN A 29 7.50 -6.82 -11.02
C ASN A 29 6.75 -5.87 -10.08
N ASP A 30 6.57 -4.60 -10.46
CA ASP A 30 5.78 -3.67 -9.66
C ASP A 30 4.31 -4.11 -9.61
N LEU A 31 3.76 -4.54 -10.74
CA LEU A 31 2.39 -5.04 -10.81
C LEU A 31 2.22 -6.32 -9.99
N LYS A 32 3.19 -7.24 -10.07
CA LYS A 32 3.22 -8.44 -9.25
C LYS A 32 3.29 -8.10 -7.76
N MET A 33 4.09 -7.10 -7.39
CA MET A 33 4.17 -6.60 -6.01
C MET A 33 2.86 -5.94 -5.56
N VAL A 34 2.13 -5.25 -6.45
CA VAL A 34 0.78 -4.74 -6.16
C VAL A 34 -0.15 -5.89 -5.78
N ASP A 35 -0.18 -6.96 -6.57
CA ASP A 35 -1.06 -8.11 -6.31
C ASP A 35 -0.72 -8.80 -4.97
N VAL A 36 0.56 -9.00 -4.70
CA VAL A 36 1.05 -9.52 -3.40
C VAL A 36 0.61 -8.62 -2.24
N LEU A 37 0.76 -7.30 -2.37
CA LEU A 37 0.40 -6.35 -1.32
C LEU A 37 -1.11 -6.31 -1.06
N VAL A 38 -1.94 -6.40 -2.11
CA VAL A 38 -3.40 -6.45 -1.99
C VAL A 38 -3.82 -7.61 -1.09
N ASP A 39 -3.28 -8.79 -1.33
CA ASP A 39 -3.66 -9.97 -0.57
C ASP A 39 -3.07 -9.97 0.84
N ILE A 40 -1.82 -9.49 1.02
CA ILE A 40 -1.23 -9.28 2.34
C ILE A 40 -2.11 -8.36 3.20
N TYR A 41 -2.52 -7.21 2.66
CA TYR A 41 -3.36 -6.27 3.39
C TYR A 41 -4.76 -6.80 3.65
N THR A 42 -5.30 -7.60 2.73
CA THR A 42 -6.60 -8.26 2.92
C THR A 42 -6.52 -9.30 4.04
N ALA A 43 -5.47 -10.12 4.08
CA ALA A 43 -5.23 -11.09 5.15
C ALA A 43 -5.02 -10.39 6.51
N ASP A 44 -4.19 -9.33 6.55
CA ASP A 44 -3.97 -8.55 7.77
C ASP A 44 -5.25 -7.89 8.28
N ALA A 45 -6.11 -7.39 7.38
CA ALA A 45 -7.41 -6.83 7.74
C ALA A 45 -8.36 -7.91 8.31
N ALA A 46 -8.37 -9.12 7.74
CA ALA A 46 -9.17 -10.23 8.23
C ALA A 46 -8.72 -10.71 9.63
N LEU A 47 -7.42 -10.62 9.92
CA LEU A 47 -6.84 -11.00 11.21
C LEU A 47 -6.94 -9.91 12.28
N ARG A 48 -7.33 -8.69 11.93
CA ARG A 48 -7.25 -7.52 12.82
C ARG A 48 -8.07 -7.68 14.11
N ASP A 49 -9.21 -8.35 14.03
CA ASP A 49 -10.16 -8.45 15.14
C ASP A 49 -9.88 -9.65 16.08
N TYR A 50 -8.84 -10.44 15.80
CA TYR A 50 -8.41 -11.55 16.66
C TYR A 50 -7.72 -11.03 17.94
N ARG A 51 -8.25 -11.43 19.10
CA ARG A 51 -7.71 -11.04 20.42
C ARG A 51 -6.56 -11.91 20.91
N ASP A 52 -6.51 -13.17 20.50
CA ASP A 52 -5.42 -14.08 20.83
C ASP A 52 -4.23 -13.81 19.91
N LEU A 53 -3.15 -13.29 20.49
CA LEU A 53 -1.93 -12.93 19.75
C LEU A 53 -1.22 -14.16 19.18
N HIS A 54 -1.17 -15.28 19.92
CA HIS A 54 -0.49 -16.50 19.47
C HIS A 54 -1.20 -17.13 18.28
N LEU A 55 -2.53 -17.17 18.34
CA LEU A 55 -3.34 -17.65 17.22
C LEU A 55 -3.21 -16.71 16.02
N LYS A 56 -3.26 -15.39 16.24
CA LYS A 56 -3.11 -14.41 15.16
C LYS A 56 -1.77 -14.54 14.44
N ASP A 57 -0.68 -14.69 15.19
CA ASP A 57 0.66 -14.84 14.62
C ASP A 57 0.81 -16.15 13.85
N SER A 58 0.25 -17.25 14.38
CA SER A 58 0.22 -18.55 13.68
C SER A 58 -0.57 -18.49 12.37
N LEU A 59 -1.74 -17.85 12.39
CA LEU A 59 -2.56 -17.66 11.19
C LEU A 59 -1.86 -16.74 10.18
N LYS A 60 -1.18 -15.69 10.65
CA LYS A 60 -0.42 -14.78 9.79
C LYS A 60 0.69 -15.51 9.04
N GLN A 61 1.43 -16.38 9.72
CA GLN A 61 2.45 -17.21 9.09
C GLN A 61 1.83 -18.13 8.02
N ALA A 62 0.77 -18.86 8.37
CA ALA A 62 0.10 -19.76 7.43
C ALA A 62 -0.42 -19.02 6.18
N TYR A 63 -0.99 -17.82 6.35
CA TYR A 63 -1.43 -17.01 5.23
C TYR A 63 -0.25 -16.52 4.38
N PHE A 64 0.85 -16.07 4.96
CA PHE A 64 2.00 -15.65 4.15
C PHE A 64 2.60 -16.79 3.33
N GLU A 65 2.71 -18.00 3.89
CA GLU A 65 3.15 -19.17 3.15
C GLU A 65 2.22 -19.47 1.96
N GLN A 66 0.90 -19.38 2.15
CA GLN A 66 -0.06 -19.56 1.06
C GLN A 66 0.03 -18.44 0.01
N LEU A 67 0.17 -17.19 0.45
CA LEU A 67 0.28 -16.04 -0.44
C LEU A 67 1.50 -16.15 -1.36
N TYR A 68 2.64 -16.56 -0.79
CA TYR A 68 3.86 -16.79 -1.56
C TYR A 68 3.67 -17.88 -2.62
N GLN A 69 2.96 -18.96 -2.29
CA GLN A 69 2.61 -20.00 -3.25
C GLN A 69 1.67 -19.51 -4.36
N ILE A 70 0.61 -18.78 -4.01
CA ILE A 70 -0.38 -18.23 -4.95
C ILE A 70 0.30 -17.31 -5.96
N HIS A 71 1.18 -16.43 -5.47
CA HIS A 71 1.88 -15.44 -6.29
C HIS A 71 3.15 -15.99 -6.93
N GLN A 72 3.54 -17.24 -6.66
CA GLN A 72 4.79 -17.85 -7.13
C GLN A 72 5.99 -16.94 -6.83
N VAL A 73 6.10 -16.53 -5.57
CA VAL A 73 7.20 -15.73 -5.01
C VAL A 73 7.67 -16.39 -3.73
N ASP A 74 8.87 -16.03 -3.27
CA ASP A 74 9.35 -16.39 -1.94
C ASP A 74 9.58 -15.12 -1.10
N ALA A 75 9.90 -15.32 0.18
CA ALA A 75 10.15 -14.22 1.11
C ALA A 75 11.34 -13.36 0.67
N ASP A 76 12.35 -13.95 0.04
CA ASP A 76 13.56 -13.27 -0.43
C ASP A 76 13.23 -12.34 -1.59
N TRP A 77 12.40 -12.78 -2.54
CA TRP A 77 11.90 -11.96 -3.64
C TRP A 77 11.12 -10.77 -3.11
N VAL A 78 10.17 -10.97 -2.19
CA VAL A 78 9.36 -9.89 -1.61
C VAL A 78 10.24 -8.88 -0.86
N SER A 79 11.25 -9.38 -0.13
CA SER A 79 12.22 -8.55 0.59
C SER A 79 13.11 -7.74 -0.37
N ALA A 80 13.63 -8.38 -1.43
CA ALA A 80 14.46 -7.73 -2.43
C ALA A 80 13.68 -6.67 -3.22
N GLU A 81 12.45 -6.99 -3.62
CA GLU A 81 11.59 -6.09 -4.37
C GLU A 81 11.17 -4.88 -3.52
N ARG A 82 10.87 -5.09 -2.24
CA ARG A 82 10.65 -3.99 -1.29
C ARG A 82 11.87 -3.06 -1.23
N LYS A 83 13.08 -3.61 -1.04
CA LYS A 83 14.31 -2.81 -1.00
C LYS A 83 14.54 -2.04 -2.30
N ARG A 84 14.21 -2.65 -3.45
CA ARG A 84 14.26 -1.99 -4.76
C ARG A 84 13.29 -0.80 -4.81
N LEU A 85 12.06 -0.96 -4.34
CA LEU A 85 11.08 0.13 -4.27
C LEU A 85 11.50 1.23 -3.28
N GLU A 86 12.09 0.88 -2.13
CA GLU A 86 12.58 1.85 -1.14
C GLU A 86 13.67 2.78 -1.72
N SER A 87 14.40 2.34 -2.74
CA SER A 87 15.38 3.16 -3.46
C SER A 87 14.77 4.20 -4.40
N ASP A 88 13.48 4.08 -4.73
CA ASP A 88 12.72 4.98 -5.58
C ASP A 88 11.37 5.35 -4.90
N PRO A 89 11.35 6.40 -4.07
CA PRO A 89 10.17 6.77 -3.28
C PRO A 89 8.93 7.07 -4.12
N VAL A 90 9.11 7.56 -5.36
CA VAL A 90 7.97 7.91 -6.21
C VAL A 90 7.31 6.65 -6.76
N ARG A 91 8.12 5.71 -7.24
CA ARG A 91 7.63 4.42 -7.70
C ARG A 91 7.03 3.59 -6.57
N MET A 92 7.64 3.64 -5.38
CA MET A 92 7.07 3.06 -4.17
C MET A 92 5.67 3.62 -3.93
N ASP A 93 5.50 4.94 -3.86
CA ASP A 93 4.18 5.56 -3.67
C ASP A 93 3.17 5.12 -4.75
N SER A 94 3.57 4.99 -6.01
CA SER A 94 2.71 4.47 -7.08
C SER A 94 2.24 3.03 -6.82
N VAL A 95 3.15 2.12 -6.43
CA VAL A 95 2.82 0.72 -6.12
C VAL A 95 1.84 0.64 -4.96
N TYR A 96 2.14 1.28 -3.83
CA TYR A 96 1.29 1.24 -2.65
C TYR A 96 -0.07 1.91 -2.90
N THR A 97 -0.10 3.05 -3.62
CA THR A 97 -1.35 3.71 -4.00
C THR A 97 -2.23 2.80 -4.87
N ARG A 98 -1.61 2.07 -5.81
CA ARG A 98 -2.33 1.15 -6.69
C ARG A 98 -2.90 -0.04 -5.92
N ALA A 99 -2.15 -0.61 -4.98
CA ALA A 99 -2.64 -1.66 -4.10
C ALA A 99 -3.84 -1.20 -3.26
N LEU A 100 -3.76 0.00 -2.65
CA LEU A 100 -4.87 0.57 -1.89
C LEU A 100 -6.10 0.83 -2.77
N SER A 101 -5.90 1.33 -4.00
CA SER A 101 -7.00 1.54 -4.94
C SER A 101 -7.68 0.22 -5.32
N ALA A 102 -6.91 -0.84 -5.55
CA ALA A 102 -7.45 -2.17 -5.84
C ALA A 102 -8.29 -2.71 -4.68
N ILE A 103 -7.83 -2.55 -3.43
CA ILE A 103 -8.60 -2.95 -2.24
C ILE A 103 -9.93 -2.20 -2.14
N GLU A 104 -9.93 -0.89 -2.38
CA GLU A 104 -11.17 -0.09 -2.34
C GLU A 104 -12.14 -0.50 -3.46
N GLN A 105 -11.63 -0.82 -4.65
CA GLN A 105 -12.45 -1.35 -5.75
C GLN A 105 -13.10 -2.69 -5.37
N LEU A 106 -12.34 -3.63 -4.80
CA LEU A 106 -12.86 -4.92 -4.32
C LEU A 106 -13.97 -4.73 -3.28
N LYS A 107 -13.76 -3.84 -2.31
CA LYS A 107 -14.75 -3.49 -1.29
C LYS A 107 -16.01 -2.90 -1.89
N SER A 108 -15.88 -2.00 -2.87
CA SER A 108 -17.02 -1.40 -3.56
C SER A 108 -17.81 -2.40 -4.41
N ALA A 109 -17.13 -3.37 -5.02
CA ALA A 109 -17.74 -4.45 -5.80
C ALA A 109 -18.51 -5.42 -4.90
N GLY A 110 -17.97 -5.74 -3.72
CA GLY A 110 -18.64 -6.59 -2.73
C GLY A 110 -19.93 -5.99 -2.15
N LYS A 111 -20.04 -4.66 -2.08
CA LYS A 111 -21.24 -3.96 -1.57
C LYS A 111 -22.40 -3.85 -2.57
N ARG A 112 -22.18 -4.18 -3.85
CA ARG A 112 -23.22 -4.12 -4.90
C ARG A 112 -23.99 -5.43 -5.06
N LYS A 113 -23.67 -6.46 -4.25
CA LYS A 113 -24.43 -7.71 -4.13
C LYS A 113 -25.21 -7.69 -2.82
#